data_AF-A0A3M0GI71-F1
#
_entry.id   AF-A0A3M0GI71-F1
#
_cell.length_a   1.000
_cell.length_b   1.000
_cell.length_c   1.000
_cell.angle_alpha   90.00
_cell.angle_beta   90.00
_cell.angle_gamma   90.00
#
_symmetry.space_group_name_H-M   'P 1'
#
loop_
_entity.id
_entity.type
_entity.pdbx_description
1 polymer ?
#
loop_
_entity_poly.entity_id
_entity_poly.type
_entity_poly.pdbx_seq_one_letter_code
_entity_poly.pdbx_strand_id
1 'polypeptide(L)'
;MLVGTVFAPTATAEFTTACLARMDTGLPFPYPPEIAEQAPWASELAGIGMVLAVASWVVLVLGLRLRGETRCVALIAAVAPTLVAVLGLFAALNRRRHPDAYISGWLWIAVDVVAVVVMLVLWWRNTELRSGVLPGVAFVLWGATAFGMAHGIVEYLSMTLFNQNNWDTPPGTGWITVAVLVIAGSASFGFGGDPRGSRRLASVVSPSA
;
A
#
# COMPACT_ATOMS: atom_id res chain seq x y z
N MET A 1 22.42 12.92 -30.73
CA MET A 1 23.21 13.94 -30.00
C MET A 1 22.23 14.91 -29.35
N LEU A 2 22.00 14.76 -28.05
CA LEU A 2 21.32 15.77 -27.26
C LEU A 2 22.36 16.83 -26.87
N VAL A 3 22.23 18.03 -27.44
CA VAL A 3 23.04 19.19 -27.04
C VAL A 3 22.39 19.75 -25.78
N GLY A 4 22.92 19.36 -24.61
CA GLY A 4 22.42 19.80 -23.31
C GLY A 4 22.76 21.26 -23.04
N THR A 5 21.74 22.10 -22.84
CA THR A 5 21.91 23.40 -22.19
C THR A 5 22.03 23.19 -20.69
N VAL A 6 23.21 23.55 -20.20
CA VAL A 6 23.75 23.47 -18.85
C VAL A 6 22.81 24.08 -17.79
N PHE A 7 22.43 23.30 -16.79
CA PHE A 7 21.96 23.81 -15.50
C PHE A 7 23.17 24.27 -14.66
N ALA A 8 23.27 25.58 -14.41
CA ALA A 8 24.16 26.29 -13.47
C ALA A 8 25.70 26.08 -13.55
N PRO A 9 26.51 27.16 -13.56
CA PRO A 9 27.94 27.12 -13.92
C PRO A 9 28.93 26.80 -12.80
N THR A 10 28.54 26.24 -11.64
CA THR A 10 29.44 26.16 -10.47
C THR A 10 29.99 24.79 -10.10
N ALA A 11 29.87 23.77 -10.96
CA ALA A 11 30.66 22.54 -10.83
C ALA A 11 30.86 21.85 -12.19
N THR A 12 31.88 22.26 -12.94
CA THR A 12 32.33 21.56 -14.16
C THR A 12 33.10 20.30 -13.80
N ALA A 13 32.45 19.31 -13.19
CA ALA A 13 32.95 17.95 -13.26
C ALA A 13 32.65 17.46 -14.68
N GLU A 14 33.64 17.48 -15.56
CA GLU A 14 33.52 16.84 -16.87
C GLU A 14 33.13 15.37 -16.63
N PHE A 15 32.01 14.95 -17.22
CA PHE A 15 31.59 13.56 -17.13
C PHE A 15 32.68 12.67 -17.73
N THR A 16 33.10 11.64 -16.99
CA THR A 16 34.10 10.70 -17.50
C THR A 16 33.60 10.00 -18.76
N THR A 17 34.51 9.54 -19.63
CA THR A 17 34.14 8.76 -20.83
C THR A 17 33.30 7.52 -20.47
N ALA A 18 33.52 6.92 -19.30
CA ALA A 18 32.70 5.83 -18.77
C ALA A 18 31.29 6.29 -18.38
N CYS A 19 31.13 7.50 -17.86
CA CYS A 19 29.82 8.09 -17.56
C CYS A 19 29.06 8.44 -18.84
N LEU A 20 29.72 9.04 -19.82
CA LEU A 20 29.14 9.33 -21.14
C LEU A 20 28.72 8.03 -21.86
N ALA A 21 29.59 7.02 -21.90
CA ALA A 21 29.26 5.72 -22.48
C ALA A 21 28.07 5.06 -21.76
N ARG A 22 27.92 5.26 -20.45
CA ARG A 22 26.80 4.74 -19.65
C ARG A 22 25.52 5.58 -19.77
N MET A 23 25.59 6.84 -20.20
CA MET A 23 24.43 7.64 -20.59
C MET A 23 23.98 7.33 -22.02
N ASP A 24 24.93 7.05 -22.91
CA ASP A 24 24.65 6.68 -24.32
C ASP A 24 24.12 5.24 -24.46
N THR A 25 24.54 4.34 -23.57
CA THR A 25 24.03 2.95 -23.48
C THR A 25 23.03 2.76 -22.34
N GLY A 26 22.86 3.79 -21.50
CA GLY A 26 21.90 3.79 -20.41
C GLY A 26 20.49 3.97 -20.93
N LEU A 27 19.53 3.38 -20.23
CA LEU A 27 18.12 3.59 -20.50
C LEU A 27 17.81 5.11 -20.37
N PRO A 28 16.99 5.70 -21.26
CA PRO A 28 16.70 7.12 -21.23
C PRO A 28 16.16 7.56 -19.87
N PHE A 29 16.87 8.49 -19.24
CA PHE A 29 16.37 9.28 -18.12
C PHE A 29 15.49 10.41 -18.70
N PRO A 30 14.26 10.67 -18.20
CA PRO A 30 13.63 10.23 -16.94
C PRO A 30 12.60 9.10 -17.09
N TYR A 31 12.56 8.43 -18.24
CA TYR A 31 11.54 7.40 -18.53
C TYR A 31 12.23 6.14 -19.04
N PRO A 32 12.45 5.10 -18.20
CA PRO A 32 12.80 3.80 -18.74
C PRO A 32 11.73 3.42 -19.78
N PRO A 33 12.15 2.83 -20.91
CA PRO A 33 11.27 2.56 -22.05
C PRO A 33 10.12 1.63 -21.69
N GLU A 34 10.26 0.87 -20.61
CA GLU A 34 9.22 0.03 -20.04
C GLU A 34 8.65 0.70 -18.78
N ILE A 35 7.37 1.07 -18.83
CA ILE A 35 6.62 1.64 -17.70
C ILE A 35 6.65 0.70 -16.47
N ALA A 36 6.88 -0.59 -16.68
CA ALA A 36 7.06 -1.60 -15.63
C ALA A 36 8.31 -1.36 -14.77
N GLU A 37 9.31 -0.63 -15.28
CA GLU A 37 10.51 -0.24 -14.54
C GLU A 37 10.34 1.10 -13.79
N GLN A 38 9.25 1.85 -14.05
CA GLN A 38 8.96 3.16 -13.43
C GLN A 38 8.27 3.04 -12.07
N ALA A 39 7.94 1.82 -11.68
CA ALA A 39 6.99 1.52 -10.64
C ALA A 39 7.59 0.49 -9.70
N PRO A 40 8.13 0.87 -8.52
CA PRO A 40 8.58 -0.11 -7.51
C PRO A 40 7.50 -1.16 -7.16
N TRP A 41 6.24 -0.79 -7.37
CA TRP A 41 5.03 -1.60 -7.20
C TRP A 41 4.69 -2.53 -8.38
N ALA A 42 5.36 -2.39 -9.53
CA ALA A 42 5.28 -3.33 -10.66
C ALA A 42 6.26 -4.50 -10.54
N SER A 43 6.93 -4.64 -9.38
CA SER A 43 7.72 -5.83 -9.06
C SER A 43 6.81 -7.00 -8.66
N GLU A 44 7.21 -8.23 -9.01
CA GLU A 44 6.47 -9.44 -8.65
C GLU A 44 6.22 -9.55 -7.13
N LEU A 45 7.20 -9.14 -6.33
CA LEU A 45 7.10 -9.11 -4.87
C LEU A 45 6.07 -8.11 -4.35
N ALA A 46 5.94 -6.93 -4.99
CA ALA A 46 4.90 -5.97 -4.63
C ALA A 46 3.50 -6.51 -4.97
N GLY A 47 3.34 -7.17 -6.12
CA GLY A 47 2.11 -7.86 -6.49
C GLY A 47 1.71 -8.93 -5.46
N ILE A 48 2.67 -9.76 -5.02
CA ILE A 48 2.46 -10.75 -3.95
C ILE A 48 2.07 -10.06 -2.64
N GLY A 49 2.78 -8.98 -2.26
CA GLY A 49 2.48 -8.20 -1.06
C GLY A 49 1.06 -7.64 -1.05
N MET A 50 0.58 -7.10 -2.17
CA MET A 50 -0.79 -6.63 -2.32
C MET A 50 -1.81 -7.76 -2.13
N VAL A 51 -1.58 -8.92 -2.76
CA VAL A 51 -2.47 -10.09 -2.62
C VAL A 51 -2.55 -10.54 -1.17
N LEU A 52 -1.42 -10.60 -0.46
CA LEU A 52 -1.39 -10.97 0.96
C LEU A 52 -2.11 -9.93 1.83
N ALA A 53 -1.94 -8.64 1.54
CA ALA A 53 -2.63 -7.57 2.26
C ALA A 53 -4.16 -7.67 2.08
N VAL A 54 -4.63 -7.87 0.84
CA VAL A 54 -6.05 -8.13 0.54
C VAL A 54 -6.55 -9.38 1.26
N ALA A 55 -5.80 -10.48 1.19
CA ALA A 55 -6.20 -11.74 1.82
C ALA A 55 -6.35 -11.58 3.34
N SER A 56 -5.46 -10.83 3.99
CA SER A 56 -5.55 -10.56 5.42
C SER A 56 -6.82 -9.80 5.79
N TRP A 57 -7.22 -8.81 4.98
CA TRP A 57 -8.48 -8.09 5.16
C TRP A 57 -9.70 -9.00 4.99
N VAL A 58 -9.71 -9.83 3.95
CA VAL A 58 -10.82 -10.77 3.70
C VAL A 58 -10.95 -11.76 4.86
N VAL A 59 -9.85 -12.35 5.31
CA VAL A 59 -9.84 -13.28 6.46
C VAL A 59 -10.38 -12.59 7.72
N LEU A 60 -9.95 -11.35 7.99
CA LEU A 60 -10.48 -10.58 9.11
C LEU A 60 -12.00 -10.39 8.99
N VAL A 61 -12.49 -9.89 7.85
CA VAL A 61 -13.91 -9.60 7.62
C VAL A 61 -14.78 -10.86 7.77
N LEU A 62 -14.27 -12.02 7.33
CA LEU A 62 -14.94 -13.30 7.49
C LEU A 62 -14.95 -13.78 8.95
N GLY A 63 -13.90 -13.47 9.72
CA GLY A 63 -13.82 -13.77 11.16
C GLY A 63 -14.69 -12.87 12.04
N LEU A 64 -15.06 -11.67 11.58
CA LEU A 64 -15.93 -10.76 12.32
C LEU A 64 -17.40 -11.21 12.29
N ARG A 65 -18.08 -11.05 13.43
CA ARG A 65 -19.53 -11.28 13.58
C ARG A 65 -20.34 -10.11 13.01
N LEU A 66 -20.22 -9.89 11.71
CA LEU A 66 -20.96 -8.85 11.00
C LEU A 66 -22.30 -9.36 10.48
N ARG A 67 -23.29 -8.46 10.42
CA ARG A 67 -24.49 -8.66 9.60
C ARG A 67 -24.11 -8.83 8.13
N GLY A 68 -24.86 -9.64 7.37
CA GLY A 68 -24.59 -9.94 5.97
C GLY A 68 -24.37 -8.69 5.11
N GLU A 69 -25.25 -7.69 5.22
CA GLU A 69 -25.12 -6.42 4.51
C GLU A 69 -23.81 -5.69 4.81
N THR A 70 -23.48 -5.54 6.10
CA THR A 70 -22.25 -4.89 6.55
C THR A 70 -21.01 -5.67 6.10
N ARG A 71 -21.10 -7.00 6.08
CA ARG A 71 -20.03 -7.86 5.58
C ARG A 71 -19.81 -7.63 4.09
N CYS A 72 -20.87 -7.53 3.28
CA CYS A 72 -20.75 -7.19 1.86
C CYS A 72 -20.05 -5.84 1.68
N VAL A 73 -20.44 -4.82 2.45
CA VAL A 73 -19.78 -3.50 2.40
C VAL A 73 -18.30 -3.60 2.78
N ALA A 74 -17.97 -4.35 3.84
CA ALA A 74 -16.58 -4.54 4.25
C ALA A 74 -15.74 -5.24 3.18
N LEU A 75 -16.31 -6.21 2.45
CA LEU A 75 -15.65 -6.89 1.35
C LEU A 75 -15.41 -5.98 0.13
N ILE A 76 -16.18 -4.88 -0.04
CA ILE A 76 -15.93 -3.91 -1.12
C ILE A 76 -14.52 -3.30 -1.00
N ALA A 77 -13.98 -3.13 0.22
CA ALA A 77 -12.61 -2.65 0.41
C ALA A 77 -11.53 -3.61 -0.14
N ALA A 78 -11.85 -4.88 -0.41
CA ALA A 78 -10.94 -5.79 -1.08
C ALA A 78 -10.89 -5.57 -2.60
N VAL A 79 -11.93 -4.99 -3.22
CA VAL A 79 -12.09 -4.96 -4.68
C VAL A 79 -11.03 -4.07 -5.34
N ALA A 80 -10.93 -2.81 -4.93
CA ALA A 80 -9.99 -1.87 -5.56
C ALA A 80 -8.52 -2.34 -5.43
N PRO A 81 -8.02 -2.75 -4.24
CA PRO A 81 -6.65 -3.26 -4.13
C PRO A 81 -6.44 -4.57 -4.88
N THR A 82 -7.45 -5.45 -4.99
CA THR A 82 -7.36 -6.66 -5.82
C THR A 82 -7.16 -6.31 -7.29
N LEU A 83 -7.92 -5.34 -7.80
CA LEU A 83 -7.76 -4.87 -9.18
C LEU A 83 -6.36 -4.27 -9.39
N VAL A 84 -5.85 -3.48 -8.44
CA VAL A 84 -4.47 -2.96 -8.49
C VAL A 84 -3.47 -4.12 -8.54
N ALA A 85 -3.62 -5.13 -7.68
CA ALA A 85 -2.74 -6.29 -7.62
C ALA A 85 -2.74 -7.10 -8.93
N VAL A 86 -3.92 -7.35 -9.50
CA VAL A 86 -4.08 -8.08 -10.77
C VAL A 86 -3.46 -7.29 -11.92
N LEU A 87 -3.73 -5.99 -12.02
CA LEU A 87 -3.15 -5.14 -13.06
C LEU A 87 -1.64 -4.99 -12.90
N GLY A 88 -1.14 -4.86 -11.67
CA GLY A 88 0.29 -4.81 -11.36
C GLY A 88 1.01 -6.11 -11.74
N LEU A 89 0.45 -7.26 -11.37
CA LEU A 89 0.99 -8.57 -11.74
C LEU A 89 0.92 -8.78 -13.27
N PHE A 90 -0.18 -8.41 -13.90
CA PHE A 90 -0.32 -8.50 -15.35
C PHE A 90 0.73 -7.63 -16.07
N ALA A 91 0.99 -6.43 -15.58
CA ALA A 91 2.00 -5.53 -16.11
C ALA A 91 3.42 -6.07 -15.90
N ALA A 92 3.70 -6.66 -14.72
CA ALA A 92 4.98 -7.32 -14.43
C ALA A 92 5.26 -8.49 -15.40
N LEU A 93 4.22 -9.26 -15.71
CA LEU A 93 4.30 -10.40 -16.63
C LEU A 93 4.28 -9.99 -18.11
N ASN A 94 3.71 -8.83 -18.47
CA ASN A 94 3.57 -8.34 -19.84
C ASN A 94 4.12 -6.91 -20.01
N ARG A 95 5.44 -6.76 -19.94
CA ARG A 95 6.13 -5.44 -19.93
C ARG A 95 5.78 -4.49 -21.08
N ARG A 96 5.31 -5.01 -22.22
CA ARG A 96 4.89 -4.23 -23.40
C ARG A 96 3.46 -3.68 -23.31
N ARG A 97 2.64 -4.15 -22.38
CA ARG A 97 1.24 -3.72 -22.20
C ARG A 97 1.05 -3.24 -20.77
N HIS A 98 1.27 -1.95 -20.56
CA HIS A 98 0.94 -1.32 -19.29
C HIS A 98 -0.51 -0.81 -19.29
N PRO A 99 -1.23 -0.89 -18.16
CA PRO A 99 -2.50 -0.18 -18.00
C PRO A 99 -2.31 1.32 -18.21
N ASP A 100 -3.34 1.96 -18.74
CA ASP A 100 -3.41 3.41 -18.94
C ASP A 100 -3.09 4.14 -17.62
N ALA A 101 -2.10 5.05 -17.65
CA ALA A 101 -1.60 5.78 -16.48
C ALA A 101 -2.71 6.56 -15.75
N TYR A 102 -3.71 7.07 -16.49
CA TYR A 102 -4.86 7.76 -15.94
C TYR A 102 -5.77 6.80 -15.17
N ILE A 103 -6.04 5.62 -15.73
CA ILE A 103 -6.86 4.59 -15.07
C ILE A 103 -6.17 4.06 -13.81
N SER A 104 -4.86 3.83 -13.85
CA SER A 104 -4.11 3.39 -12.67
C SER A 104 -4.14 4.42 -11.54
N GLY A 105 -4.03 5.71 -11.85
CA GLY A 105 -4.07 6.77 -10.84
C GLY A 105 -5.40 6.81 -10.08
N TRP A 106 -6.53 6.69 -10.79
CA TRP A 106 -7.85 6.63 -10.16
C TRP A 106 -8.05 5.37 -9.32
N LEU A 107 -7.49 4.24 -9.74
CA LEU A 107 -7.60 3.00 -8.99
C LEU A 107 -6.88 3.08 -7.65
N TRP A 108 -5.74 3.79 -7.60
CA TRP A 108 -5.00 4.05 -6.36
C TRP A 108 -5.78 4.94 -5.39
N ILE A 109 -6.39 6.00 -5.91
CA ILE A 109 -7.27 6.86 -5.10
C ILE A 109 -8.46 6.06 -4.57
N ALA A 110 -9.02 5.17 -5.40
CA ALA A 110 -10.14 4.33 -5.02
C ALA A 110 -9.79 3.39 -3.85
N VAL A 111 -8.55 2.88 -3.76
CA VAL A 111 -8.09 2.08 -2.61
C VAL A 111 -8.28 2.84 -1.30
N ASP A 112 -7.80 4.07 -1.22
CA ASP A 112 -7.87 4.89 -0.01
C ASP A 112 -9.30 5.33 0.30
N VAL A 113 -10.02 5.81 -0.71
CA VAL A 113 -11.40 6.32 -0.55
C VAL A 113 -12.33 5.20 -0.09
N VAL A 114 -12.25 4.02 -0.71
CA VAL A 114 -13.10 2.89 -0.33
C VAL A 114 -12.79 2.44 1.09
N ALA A 115 -11.53 2.41 1.50
CA ALA A 115 -11.17 2.06 2.86
C ALA A 115 -11.75 3.04 3.89
N VAL A 116 -11.66 4.35 3.64
CA VAL A 116 -12.28 5.36 4.52
C VAL A 116 -13.79 5.15 4.62
N VAL A 117 -14.47 4.96 3.48
CA VAL A 117 -15.92 4.72 3.45
C VAL A 117 -16.29 3.45 4.23
N VAL A 118 -15.58 2.35 4.01
CA VAL A 118 -15.81 1.09 4.73
C VAL A 118 -15.57 1.26 6.21
N MET A 119 -14.52 1.98 6.62
CA MET A 119 -14.24 2.24 8.02
C MET A 119 -15.36 3.05 8.69
N LEU A 120 -15.86 4.09 8.01
CA LEU A 120 -16.98 4.90 8.49
C LEU A 120 -18.27 4.07 8.63
N VAL A 121 -18.56 3.19 7.67
CA VAL A 121 -19.73 2.30 7.73
C VAL A 121 -19.58 1.29 8.88
N LEU A 122 -18.40 0.69 9.04
CA LEU A 122 -18.13 -0.25 10.13
C LEU A 122 -18.27 0.43 11.50
N TRP A 123 -17.71 1.63 11.65
CA TRP A 123 -17.89 2.47 12.82
C TRP A 123 -19.36 2.77 13.08
N TRP A 124 -20.10 3.26 12.09
CA TRP A 124 -21.49 3.68 12.27
C TRP A 124 -22.43 2.53 12.61
N ARG A 125 -22.31 1.39 11.91
CA ARG A 125 -23.28 0.29 12.00
C ARG A 125 -23.00 -0.74 13.09
N ASN A 126 -21.80 -0.78 13.68
CA ASN A 126 -21.44 -1.84 14.63
C ASN A 126 -20.87 -1.26 15.93
N THR A 127 -21.76 -1.05 16.90
CA THR A 127 -21.38 -0.61 18.25
C THR A 127 -20.47 -1.61 18.96
N GLU A 128 -20.63 -2.91 18.68
CA GLU A 128 -19.79 -3.99 19.23
C GLU A 128 -18.33 -3.92 18.77
N LEU A 129 -18.05 -3.38 17.57
CA LEU A 129 -16.67 -3.17 17.15
C LEU A 129 -16.01 -2.02 17.92
N ARG A 130 -16.80 -1.00 18.30
CA ARG A 130 -16.29 0.19 19.01
C ARG A 130 -15.74 -0.11 20.40
N SER A 131 -16.15 -1.22 21.03
CA SER A 131 -15.78 -1.56 22.41
C SER A 131 -14.38 -2.18 22.56
N GLY A 132 -13.56 -2.21 21.50
CA GLY A 132 -12.14 -2.57 21.61
C GLY A 132 -11.54 -3.28 20.39
N VAL A 133 -12.37 -3.76 19.46
CA VAL A 133 -11.91 -4.50 18.27
C VAL A 133 -11.55 -3.54 17.13
N LEU A 134 -12.19 -2.37 17.09
CA LEU A 134 -12.04 -1.39 16.01
C LEU A 134 -10.59 -0.95 15.75
N PRO A 135 -9.71 -0.69 16.75
CA PRO A 135 -8.33 -0.34 16.47
C PRO A 135 -7.61 -1.42 15.66
N GLY A 136 -7.80 -2.71 16.00
CA GLY A 136 -7.25 -3.82 15.24
C GLY A 136 -7.77 -3.87 13.80
N VAL A 137 -9.07 -3.65 13.61
CA VAL A 137 -9.68 -3.55 12.27
C VAL A 137 -9.08 -2.39 11.47
N ALA A 138 -8.89 -1.24 12.10
CA ALA A 138 -8.28 -0.06 11.48
C ALA A 138 -6.84 -0.34 11.04
N PHE A 139 -6.05 -1.03 11.86
CA PHE A 139 -4.67 -1.40 11.52
C PHE A 139 -4.61 -2.37 10.34
N VAL A 140 -5.46 -3.41 10.31
CA VAL A 140 -5.51 -4.33 9.16
C VAL A 140 -5.94 -3.59 7.90
N LEU A 141 -6.95 -2.72 8.00
CA LEU A 141 -7.41 -1.92 6.87
C LEU A 141 -6.33 -0.97 6.36
N TRP A 142 -5.60 -0.32 7.28
CA TRP A 142 -4.45 0.54 6.94
C TRP A 142 -3.31 -0.23 6.26
N GLY A 143 -3.07 -1.48 6.67
CA GLY A 143 -2.18 -2.39 5.95
C GLY A 143 -2.70 -2.78 4.56
N ALA A 144 -4.00 -3.03 4.43
CA ALA A 144 -4.64 -3.36 3.16
C ALA A 144 -4.59 -2.20 2.15
N THR A 145 -4.52 -0.95 2.63
CA THR A 145 -4.32 0.24 1.79
C THR A 145 -2.86 0.66 1.67
N ALA A 146 -1.88 -0.12 2.11
CA ALA A 146 -0.46 0.27 2.07
C ALA A 146 0.04 0.60 0.64
N PHE A 147 -0.70 0.13 -0.37
CA PHE A 147 -0.44 0.37 -1.79
C PHE A 147 -1.35 1.44 -2.41
N GLY A 148 -2.08 2.19 -1.59
CA GLY A 148 -2.91 3.32 -2.01
C GLY A 148 -2.10 4.56 -2.34
N MET A 149 -2.78 5.54 -2.94
CA MET A 149 -2.19 6.83 -3.32
C MET A 149 -1.64 7.58 -2.11
N ALA A 150 -2.34 7.56 -0.96
CA ALA A 150 -1.93 8.27 0.24
C ALA A 150 -0.56 7.78 0.74
N HIS A 151 -0.38 6.47 0.84
CA HIS A 151 0.91 5.86 1.20
C HIS A 151 1.99 6.16 0.17
N GLY A 152 1.66 6.08 -1.12
CA GLY A 152 2.57 6.44 -2.21
C GLY A 152 3.06 7.88 -2.14
N ILE A 153 2.18 8.84 -1.85
CA ILE A 153 2.54 10.25 -1.66
C ILE A 153 3.44 10.42 -0.45
N VAL A 154 3.10 9.81 0.69
CA VAL A 154 3.92 9.90 1.92
C VAL A 154 5.30 9.29 1.70
N GLU A 155 5.37 8.15 1.01
CA GLU A 155 6.62 7.48 0.63
C GLU A 155 7.47 8.40 -0.24
N TYR A 156 6.89 8.94 -1.32
CA TYR A 156 7.57 9.85 -2.24
C TYR A 156 8.08 11.12 -1.55
N LEU A 157 7.25 11.77 -0.74
CA LEU A 157 7.64 12.97 0.00
C LEU A 157 8.75 12.68 1.01
N SER A 158 8.64 11.59 1.77
CA SER A 158 9.66 11.20 2.74
C SER A 158 11.00 10.94 2.06
N MET A 159 10.98 10.18 0.96
CA MET A 159 12.19 9.87 0.22
C MET A 159 12.81 11.11 -0.42
N THR A 160 11.99 12.06 -0.90
CA THR A 160 12.47 13.34 -1.44
C THR A 160 13.08 14.24 -0.34
N LEU A 161 12.53 14.21 0.88
CA LEU A 161 13.01 15.03 2.00
C LEU A 161 14.32 14.50 2.62
N PHE A 162 14.48 13.18 2.70
CA PHE A 162 15.60 12.54 3.38
C PHE A 162 16.73 12.08 2.45
N ASN A 163 16.53 12.11 1.13
CA ASN A 163 17.54 11.69 0.15
C ASN A 163 18.01 12.87 -0.70
N GLN A 164 19.32 13.13 -0.71
CA GLN A 164 19.92 14.15 -1.58
C GLN A 164 19.89 13.76 -3.07
N ASN A 165 19.65 12.48 -3.37
CA ASN A 165 19.43 11.97 -4.71
C ASN A 165 17.93 12.00 -5.03
N ASN A 166 17.45 13.16 -5.48
CA ASN A 166 16.05 13.44 -5.81
C ASN A 166 15.62 12.90 -7.19
N TRP A 167 16.11 11.73 -7.57
CA TRP A 167 15.72 11.07 -8.82
C TRP A 167 14.25 10.62 -8.77
N ASP A 168 13.64 10.40 -9.93
CA ASP A 168 12.22 10.02 -10.08
C ASP A 168 11.82 8.75 -9.29
N THR A 169 12.79 7.95 -8.82
CA THR A 169 12.58 6.91 -7.81
C THR A 169 13.76 6.94 -6.82
N PRO A 170 13.64 7.67 -5.69
CA PRO A 170 14.76 7.79 -4.79
C PRO A 170 15.09 6.44 -4.14
N PRO A 171 16.38 6.16 -3.85
CA PRO A 171 16.79 5.01 -3.06
C PRO A 171 15.98 4.90 -1.76
N GLY A 172 15.47 3.69 -1.47
CA GLY A 172 14.63 3.42 -0.29
C GLY A 172 13.13 3.40 -0.55
N THR A 173 12.68 3.67 -1.79
CA THR A 173 11.26 3.57 -2.16
C THR A 173 10.73 2.15 -1.88
N GLY A 174 9.63 2.07 -1.12
CA GLY A 174 8.95 0.85 -0.69
C GLY A 174 9.22 0.49 0.78
N TRP A 175 10.21 1.10 1.44
CA TRP A 175 10.49 0.85 2.85
C TRP A 175 9.36 1.28 3.78
N ILE A 176 8.66 2.37 3.47
CA ILE A 176 7.52 2.82 4.27
C ILE A 176 6.36 1.85 4.09
N THR A 177 6.10 1.40 2.86
CA THR A 177 5.10 0.35 2.58
C THR A 177 5.39 -0.92 3.40
N VAL A 178 6.63 -1.39 3.42
CA VAL A 178 7.04 -2.55 4.23
C VAL A 178 6.84 -2.29 5.72
N ALA A 179 7.25 -1.12 6.22
CA ALA A 179 7.09 -0.75 7.62
C ALA A 179 5.60 -0.72 8.03
N VAL A 180 4.74 -0.16 7.19
CA VAL A 180 3.28 -0.13 7.38
C VAL A 180 2.72 -1.54 7.49
N LEU A 181 3.09 -2.43 6.56
CA LEU A 181 2.63 -3.84 6.59
C LEU A 181 3.10 -4.57 7.85
N VAL A 182 4.34 -4.35 8.28
CA VAL A 182 4.91 -4.95 9.51
C VAL A 182 4.17 -4.43 10.75
N ILE A 183 3.92 -3.13 10.84
CA ILE A 183 3.18 -2.51 11.95
C ILE A 183 1.74 -3.02 11.97
N ALA A 184 1.06 -3.03 10.83
CA ALA A 184 -0.30 -3.52 10.69
C ALA A 184 -0.41 -4.99 11.13
N GLY A 185 0.49 -5.85 10.65
CA GLY A 185 0.56 -7.24 11.06
C GLY A 185 0.77 -7.40 12.56
N SER A 186 1.77 -6.71 13.12
CA SER A 186 2.12 -6.78 14.55
C SER A 186 0.98 -6.28 15.45
N ALA A 187 0.35 -5.17 15.09
CA ALA A 187 -0.78 -4.62 15.83
C ALA A 187 -1.98 -5.59 15.83
N SER A 188 -2.22 -6.26 14.70
CA SER A 188 -3.31 -7.23 14.57
C SER A 188 -3.17 -8.42 15.52
N PHE A 189 -1.93 -8.88 15.79
CA PHE A 189 -1.66 -9.88 16.82
C PHE A 189 -1.90 -9.34 18.24
N GLY A 190 -1.53 -8.08 18.49
CA GLY A 190 -1.71 -7.44 19.81
C GLY A 190 -3.17 -7.26 20.23
N PHE A 191 -4.08 -7.01 19.28
CA PHE A 191 -5.51 -6.82 19.57
C PHE A 191 -6.34 -8.12 19.53
N GLY A 192 -5.88 -9.16 18.84
CA GLY A 192 -6.55 -10.47 18.78
C GLY A 192 -6.19 -11.43 19.92
N GLY A 193 -5.24 -11.06 20.77
CA GLY A 193 -4.51 -11.97 21.68
C GLY A 193 -5.01 -12.09 23.11
N ASP A 194 -6.14 -11.49 23.52
CA ASP A 194 -6.67 -11.70 24.89
C ASP A 194 -7.93 -12.59 24.95
N PRO A 195 -7.77 -13.93 24.91
CA PRO A 195 -8.84 -14.87 25.20
C PRO A 195 -9.24 -14.90 26.70
N ARG A 196 -8.63 -14.09 27.58
CA ARG A 196 -8.91 -14.09 29.04
C ARG A 196 -9.95 -13.04 29.44
N GLY A 197 -10.21 -12.02 28.62
CA GLY A 197 -11.25 -11.03 28.87
C GLY A 197 -12.68 -11.60 28.82
N SER A 198 -12.93 -12.57 27.94
CA SER A 198 -14.27 -13.18 27.78
C SER A 198 -14.66 -14.13 28.90
N ARG A 199 -13.69 -14.73 29.63
CA ARG A 199 -13.97 -15.59 30.78
C ARG A 199 -14.30 -14.84 32.06
N ARG A 200 -13.80 -13.61 32.24
CA ARG A 200 -14.06 -12.82 33.47
C ARG A 200 -15.47 -12.23 33.54
N LEU A 201 -16.14 -12.03 32.41
CA LEU A 201 -17.54 -11.57 32.40
C LEU A 201 -18.53 -12.73 32.64
N ALA A 202 -18.18 -13.95 32.26
CA ALA A 202 -19.00 -15.13 32.55
C ALA A 202 -18.98 -15.53 34.04
N SER A 203 -17.92 -15.19 34.79
CA SER A 203 -17.82 -15.51 36.22
C SER A 203 -18.50 -14.51 37.15
N VAL A 204 -18.97 -13.36 36.65
CA VAL A 204 -19.63 -12.31 37.47
C VAL A 204 -21.16 -12.38 37.36
N VAL A 205 -21.71 -13.14 36.42
CA VAL A 205 -23.17 -13.23 36.16
C VAL A 205 -23.77 -14.57 36.60
N SER A 206 -23.15 -15.25 37.56
CA SER A 206 -23.82 -16.33 38.29
C SER A 206 -24.12 -15.88 39.72
N PRO A 207 -25.22 -15.12 39.95
CA PRO A 207 -25.79 -15.06 41.28
C PRO A 207 -26.29 -16.47 41.61
N SER A 208 -25.68 -17.07 42.62
CA SER A 208 -26.15 -18.29 43.27
C SER A 208 -27.64 -18.15 43.60
N ALA A 209 -28.46 -18.96 42.95
CA ALA A 209 -29.81 -19.33 43.36
C ALA A 209 -29.76 -20.77 43.89
#